data_AF-A0A672N515-F1
#
_entry.id   AF-A0A672N515-F1
#
_cell.length_a   1.000
_cell.length_b   1.000
_cell.length_c   1.000
_cell.angle_alpha   90.00
_cell.angle_beta   90.00
_cell.angle_gamma   90.00
#
_symmetry.space_group_name_H-M   'P 1'
#
loop_
_entity.id
_entity.type
_entity.pdbx_description
1 polymer ?
#
loop_
_entity_poly.entity_id
_entity_poly.type
_entity_poly.pdbx_seq_one_letter_code
_entity_poly.pdbx_strand_id
1 'polypeptide(L)'
;MQDSPEIESAQIAPHSDLSLISQKTQRSHSSQISEERVRLMSALELNDELEDVETAIRRYSEELIQQLAIRDELEFEKEVKNSFIAVLIDVQNRQKVHREMLKKKRKVKSASIGTFSRSICYVTTVIPYERKDGPPSLQDLQIFTKILEAMRDDSDKVPSLLTDYILKGNSSTTNRMHTI
;
A
#
# COMPACT_ATOMS: atom_id res chain seq x y z
N MET A 1 -4.39 -42.78 -43.71
CA MET A 1 -3.33 -42.13 -42.91
C MET A 1 -3.88 -40.76 -42.56
N GLN A 2 -4.23 -40.37 -41.34
CA GLN A 2 -4.25 -41.00 -40.02
C GLN A 2 -5.33 -40.20 -39.26
N ASP A 3 -6.39 -40.88 -38.82
CA ASP A 3 -7.28 -40.39 -37.76
C ASP A 3 -6.58 -40.60 -36.41
N SER A 4 -6.82 -39.74 -35.43
CA SER A 4 -6.52 -40.02 -34.01
C SER A 4 -7.53 -39.35 -33.08
N PRO A 5 -8.31 -40.13 -32.33
CA PRO A 5 -8.99 -39.74 -31.09
C PRO A 5 -8.17 -40.19 -29.84
N GLU A 6 -8.37 -39.53 -28.69
CA GLU A 6 -8.09 -39.92 -27.28
C GLU A 6 -7.92 -38.60 -26.47
N ILE A 7 -8.87 -38.10 -25.66
CA ILE A 7 -9.38 -38.52 -24.33
C ILE A 7 -8.24 -38.68 -23.28
N GLU A 8 -8.50 -38.17 -22.07
CA GLU A 8 -7.66 -38.15 -20.83
C GLU A 8 -6.69 -36.96 -20.71
N SER A 9 -6.66 -36.16 -19.64
CA SER A 9 -7.23 -36.30 -18.31
C SER A 9 -7.54 -34.91 -17.74
N ALA A 10 -8.78 -34.75 -17.28
CA ALA A 10 -9.10 -33.71 -16.32
C ALA A 10 -8.30 -33.99 -15.03
N GLN A 11 -7.19 -33.28 -14.81
CA GLN A 11 -6.65 -33.09 -13.47
C GLN A 11 -7.57 -32.09 -12.73
N ILE A 12 -8.76 -32.58 -12.40
CA ILE A 12 -9.52 -32.07 -11.26
C ILE A 12 -8.64 -32.44 -10.07
N ALA A 13 -8.01 -31.46 -9.44
CA ALA A 13 -7.27 -31.66 -8.20
C ALA A 13 -8.22 -32.29 -7.15
N PRO A 14 -8.08 -33.57 -6.77
CA PRO A 14 -8.91 -34.18 -5.74
C PRO A 14 -8.27 -34.03 -4.36
N HIS A 15 -7.28 -33.13 -4.20
CA HIS A 15 -6.43 -33.08 -3.01
C HIS A 15 -6.88 -32.07 -1.94
N SER A 16 -7.87 -31.22 -2.22
CA SER A 16 -8.27 -30.17 -1.27
C SER A 16 -9.35 -30.65 -0.29
N ASP A 17 -10.39 -31.34 -0.77
CA ASP A 17 -11.52 -31.72 0.08
C ASP A 17 -11.20 -32.90 1.01
N LEU A 18 -10.39 -33.86 0.55
CA LEU A 18 -9.92 -34.97 1.39
C LEU A 18 -8.95 -34.49 2.49
N SER A 19 -8.16 -33.46 2.21
CA SER A 19 -7.28 -32.81 3.19
C SER A 19 -8.09 -32.07 4.26
N LEU A 20 -9.16 -31.37 3.86
CA LEU A 20 -10.08 -30.71 4.80
C LEU A 20 -10.84 -31.71 5.68
N ILE A 21 -11.31 -32.83 5.11
CA ILE A 21 -11.97 -33.90 5.87
C ILE A 21 -10.97 -34.58 6.80
N SER A 22 -9.76 -34.87 6.34
CA SER A 22 -8.69 -35.45 7.17
C SER A 22 -8.30 -34.50 8.31
N GLN A 23 -8.14 -33.20 8.04
CA GLN A 23 -7.84 -32.18 9.04
C GLN A 23 -8.99 -31.98 10.04
N LYS A 24 -10.25 -32.08 9.59
CA LYS A 24 -11.44 -32.00 10.44
C LYS A 24 -11.59 -33.25 11.31
N THR A 25 -11.38 -34.44 10.75
CA THR A 25 -11.36 -35.72 11.48
C THR A 25 -10.23 -35.76 12.50
N GLN A 26 -9.03 -35.28 12.15
CA GLN A 26 -7.91 -35.18 13.10
C GLN A 26 -8.18 -34.19 14.23
N ARG A 27 -8.78 -33.03 13.94
CA ARG A 27 -9.21 -32.07 14.97
C ARG A 27 -10.29 -32.65 15.90
N SER A 28 -11.24 -33.39 15.35
CA SER A 28 -12.29 -34.04 16.15
C SER A 28 -11.71 -35.11 17.06
N HIS A 29 -10.82 -35.98 16.55
CA HIS A 29 -10.17 -37.00 17.37
C HIS A 29 -9.23 -36.40 18.41
N SER A 30 -8.45 -35.37 18.10
CA SER A 30 -7.61 -34.70 19.10
C SER A 30 -8.45 -34.00 20.17
N SER A 31 -9.59 -33.42 19.79
CA SER A 31 -10.53 -32.79 20.72
C SER A 31 -11.20 -33.81 21.64
N GLN A 32 -11.58 -34.99 21.13
CA GLN A 32 -12.18 -36.06 21.95
C GLN A 32 -11.17 -36.65 22.94
N ILE A 33 -9.92 -36.87 22.49
CA ILE A 33 -8.84 -37.37 23.35
C ILE A 33 -8.45 -36.34 24.42
N SER A 34 -8.44 -35.04 24.10
CA SER A 34 -8.21 -34.00 25.11
C SER A 34 -9.35 -33.96 26.12
N GLU A 35 -10.59 -34.06 25.66
CA GLU A 35 -11.78 -34.05 26.51
C GLU A 35 -11.81 -35.23 27.50
N GLU A 36 -11.46 -36.44 27.06
CA GLU A 36 -11.36 -37.62 27.92
C GLU A 36 -10.24 -37.48 28.97
N ARG A 37 -9.07 -36.95 28.58
CA ARG A 37 -7.96 -36.67 29.51
C ARG A 37 -8.36 -35.66 30.59
N VAL A 38 -9.02 -34.57 30.19
CA VAL A 38 -9.48 -33.52 31.12
C VAL A 38 -10.46 -34.08 32.15
N ARG A 39 -11.34 -35.02 31.77
CA ARG A 39 -12.29 -35.68 32.69
C ARG A 39 -11.60 -36.58 33.74
N LEU A 40 -10.38 -37.04 33.47
CA LEU A 40 -9.63 -37.94 34.35
C LEU A 40 -8.66 -37.19 35.29
N MET A 41 -8.49 -35.87 35.13
CA MET A 41 -7.60 -35.05 35.95
C MET A 41 -8.24 -34.71 37.30
N SER A 42 -7.42 -34.57 38.34
CA SER A 42 -7.86 -34.06 39.64
C SER A 42 -8.16 -32.56 39.57
N ALA A 43 -8.88 -32.05 40.57
CA ALA A 43 -9.26 -30.63 40.63
C ALA A 43 -8.04 -29.68 40.65
N LEU A 44 -6.90 -30.12 41.22
CA LEU A 44 -5.66 -29.34 41.22
C LEU A 44 -5.05 -29.30 39.82
N GLU A 45 -4.88 -30.46 39.20
CA GLU A 45 -4.32 -30.56 37.84
C GLU A 45 -5.19 -29.82 36.80
N LEU A 46 -6.52 -29.85 36.97
CA LEU A 46 -7.44 -29.12 36.10
C LEU A 46 -7.29 -27.59 36.24
N ASN A 47 -7.02 -27.11 37.45
CA ASN A 47 -6.81 -25.70 37.71
C ASN A 47 -5.48 -25.20 37.11
N ASP A 48 -4.42 -26.01 37.21
CA ASP A 48 -3.12 -25.71 36.61
C ASP A 48 -3.22 -25.67 35.07
N GLU A 49 -3.87 -26.67 34.46
CA GLU A 49 -4.11 -26.68 33.00
C GLU A 49 -4.98 -25.49 32.55
N LEU A 50 -5.97 -25.10 33.36
CA LEU A 50 -6.78 -23.91 33.09
C LEU A 50 -5.92 -22.64 33.10
N GLU A 51 -5.04 -22.47 34.10
CA GLU A 51 -4.12 -21.34 34.19
C GLU A 51 -3.15 -21.30 32.99
N ASP A 52 -2.64 -22.46 32.57
CA ASP A 52 -1.78 -22.59 31.39
C ASP A 52 -2.51 -22.16 30.11
N VAL A 53 -3.75 -22.61 29.93
CA VAL A 53 -4.60 -22.23 28.78
C VAL A 53 -4.92 -20.75 28.83
N GLU A 54 -5.29 -20.19 29.99
CA GLU A 54 -5.54 -18.76 30.14
C GLU A 54 -4.30 -17.92 29.83
N THR A 55 -3.13 -18.37 30.30
CA THR A 55 -1.84 -17.72 30.02
C THR A 55 -1.49 -17.81 28.53
N ALA A 56 -1.75 -18.94 27.89
CA ALA A 56 -1.57 -19.10 26.46
C ALA A 56 -2.50 -18.17 25.66
N ILE A 57 -3.79 -18.09 26.04
CA ILE A 57 -4.76 -17.18 25.43
C ILE A 57 -4.30 -15.74 25.54
N ARG A 58 -3.80 -15.30 26.72
CA ARG A 58 -3.27 -13.94 26.91
C ARG A 58 -2.09 -13.66 25.99
N ARG A 59 -1.11 -14.58 25.90
CA ARG A 59 0.05 -14.45 25.01
C ARG A 59 -0.36 -14.34 23.53
N TYR A 60 -1.23 -15.23 23.05
CA TYR A 60 -1.69 -15.19 21.66
C TYR A 60 -2.52 -13.94 21.35
N SER A 61 -3.32 -13.46 22.31
CA SER A 61 -4.09 -12.23 22.15
C SER A 61 -3.17 -11.02 22.02
N GLU A 62 -2.11 -10.95 22.83
CA GLU A 62 -1.11 -9.90 22.74
C GLU A 62 -0.35 -9.93 21.41
N GLU A 63 0.10 -11.10 20.97
CA GLU A 63 0.76 -11.27 19.67
C GLU A 63 -0.16 -10.84 18.52
N LEU A 64 -1.44 -11.24 18.56
CA LEU A 64 -2.43 -10.84 17.56
C LEU A 64 -2.61 -9.31 17.51
N ILE A 65 -2.69 -8.64 18.66
CA ILE A 65 -2.80 -7.17 18.71
C ILE A 65 -1.57 -6.52 18.07
N GLN A 66 -0.36 -7.01 18.39
CA GLN A 66 0.88 -6.50 17.79
C GLN A 66 0.89 -6.68 16.26
N GLN A 67 0.50 -7.87 15.77
CA GLN A 67 0.42 -8.14 14.33
C GLN A 67 -0.61 -7.24 13.63
N LEU A 68 -1.77 -7.00 14.25
CA LEU A 68 -2.77 -6.08 13.71
C LEU A 68 -2.24 -4.65 13.62
N ALA A 69 -1.54 -4.16 14.65
CA ALA A 69 -0.93 -2.84 14.62
C ALA A 69 0.12 -2.69 13.50
N ILE A 70 0.99 -3.70 13.32
CA ILE A 70 1.99 -3.71 12.24
C ILE A 70 1.31 -3.73 10.87
N ARG A 71 0.25 -4.53 10.71
CA ARG A 71 -0.51 -4.59 9.47
C ARG A 71 -1.13 -3.24 9.12
N ASP A 72 -1.72 -2.56 10.10
CA ASP A 72 -2.38 -1.26 9.89
C ASP A 72 -1.35 -0.17 9.52
N GLU A 73 -0.15 -0.18 10.14
CA GLU A 73 0.95 0.72 9.74
C GLU A 73 1.38 0.48 8.28
N LEU A 74 1.56 -0.79 7.89
CA LEU A 74 1.93 -1.15 6.51
C LEU A 74 0.81 -0.82 5.51
N GLU A 75 -0.45 -0.96 5.90
CA GLU A 75 -1.60 -0.57 5.08
C GLU A 75 -1.62 0.95 4.85
N PHE A 76 -1.39 1.72 5.90
CA PHE A 76 -1.24 3.17 5.79
C PHE A 76 -0.09 3.57 4.86
N GLU A 77 1.09 2.97 5.01
CA GLU A 77 2.21 3.25 4.11
C GLU A 77 1.87 2.96 2.65
N LYS A 78 1.23 1.81 2.41
CA LYS A 78 0.81 1.37 1.08
C LYS A 78 -0.22 2.32 0.50
N GLU A 79 -1.19 2.78 1.29
CA GLU A 79 -2.21 3.74 0.87
C GLU A 79 -1.58 5.07 0.45
N VAL A 80 -0.67 5.62 1.26
CA VAL A 80 0.06 6.85 0.94
C VAL A 80 0.86 6.71 -0.37
N LYS A 81 1.60 5.61 -0.53
CA LYS A 81 2.40 5.32 -1.74
C LYS A 81 1.50 5.16 -2.97
N ASN A 82 0.41 4.42 -2.85
CA ASN A 82 -0.53 4.19 -3.97
C ASN A 82 -1.26 5.47 -4.37
N SER A 83 -1.68 6.28 -3.40
CA SER A 83 -2.30 7.59 -3.64
C SER A 83 -1.33 8.51 -4.40
N PHE A 84 -0.08 8.59 -3.96
CA PHE A 84 0.97 9.34 -4.65
C PHE A 84 1.16 8.87 -6.10
N ILE A 85 1.30 7.56 -6.32
CA ILE A 85 1.48 6.98 -7.66
C ILE A 85 0.29 7.35 -8.57
N ALA A 86 -0.95 7.21 -8.09
CA ALA A 86 -2.15 7.51 -8.86
C ALA A 86 -2.18 8.98 -9.31
N VAL A 87 -1.99 9.92 -8.38
CA VAL A 87 -2.00 11.36 -8.70
C VAL A 87 -0.82 11.72 -9.61
N LEU A 88 0.36 11.14 -9.40
CA LEU A 88 1.53 11.37 -10.26
C LEU A 88 1.26 10.94 -11.70
N ILE A 89 0.68 9.75 -11.90
CA ILE A 89 0.30 9.24 -13.22
C ILE A 89 -0.70 10.19 -13.88
N ASP A 90 -1.70 10.67 -13.14
CA ASP A 90 -2.70 11.61 -13.65
C ASP A 90 -2.08 12.93 -14.12
N VAL A 91 -1.22 13.53 -13.31
CA VAL A 91 -0.50 14.76 -13.66
C VAL A 91 0.36 14.55 -14.90
N GLN A 92 1.10 13.45 -14.96
CA GLN A 92 1.92 13.11 -16.14
C GLN A 92 1.09 12.93 -17.40
N ASN A 93 -0.07 12.28 -17.30
CA ASN A 93 -1.01 12.12 -18.40
C ASN A 93 -1.56 13.46 -18.88
N ARG A 94 -1.98 14.34 -17.96
CA ARG A 94 -2.44 15.69 -18.30
C ARG A 94 -1.34 16.52 -18.97
N GLN A 95 -0.12 16.47 -18.45
CA GLN A 95 1.03 17.12 -19.07
C GLN A 95 1.29 16.60 -20.50
N LYS A 96 1.16 15.28 -20.72
CA LYS A 96 1.32 14.67 -22.06
C LYS A 96 0.27 15.20 -23.03
N VAL A 97 -1.02 15.19 -22.65
CA VAL A 97 -2.12 15.74 -23.46
C VAL A 97 -1.89 17.22 -23.77
N HIS A 98 -1.49 18.01 -22.77
CA HIS A 98 -1.17 19.43 -22.94
C HIS A 98 -0.04 19.63 -23.96
N ARG A 99 1.05 18.87 -23.86
CA ARG A 99 2.17 18.91 -24.83
C ARG A 99 1.72 18.54 -26.25
N GLU A 100 0.82 17.57 -26.41
CA GLU A 100 0.29 17.17 -27.73
C GLU A 100 -0.61 18.25 -28.35
N MET A 101 -1.46 18.90 -27.55
CA MET A 101 -2.31 20.02 -28.00
C MET A 101 -1.46 21.19 -28.52
N LEU A 102 -0.37 21.53 -27.82
CA LEU A 102 0.56 22.58 -28.26
C LEU A 102 1.23 22.26 -29.61
N LYS A 103 1.62 21.00 -29.83
CA LYS A 103 2.21 20.55 -31.10
C LYS A 103 1.21 20.63 -32.26
N LYS A 104 -0.06 20.27 -32.03
CA LYS A 104 -1.14 20.38 -33.03
C LYS A 104 -1.43 21.84 -33.40
N LYS A 105 -1.44 22.77 -32.43
CA LYS A 105 -1.65 24.21 -32.68
C LYS A 105 -0.52 24.84 -33.51
N ARG A 106 0.73 24.40 -33.35
CA ARG A 106 1.88 24.87 -34.15
C ARG A 106 1.82 24.47 -35.64
N LYS A 107 1.09 23.41 -35.99
CA LYS A 107 0.94 22.96 -37.39
C LYS A 107 -0.16 23.73 -38.16
N VAL A 108 -0.99 24.52 -37.47
CA VAL A 108 -2.17 25.19 -38.04
C VAL A 108 -2.07 26.73 -38.04
N LYS A 109 -1.09 27.35 -37.37
CA LYS A 109 -0.94 28.82 -37.36
C LYS A 109 0.50 29.29 -37.56
N SER A 110 0.88 29.51 -38.82
CA SER A 110 1.62 30.72 -39.19
C SER A 110 0.62 31.89 -39.18
N ALA A 111 1.02 33.05 -38.67
CA ALA A 111 0.24 34.30 -38.59
C ALA A 111 -0.85 34.36 -37.49
N SER A 112 -0.42 34.62 -36.25
CA SER A 112 -1.05 35.64 -35.38
C SER A 112 -0.18 35.83 -34.13
N ILE A 113 0.64 36.88 -34.13
CA ILE A 113 1.25 37.46 -32.93
C ILE A 113 0.12 38.23 -32.24
N GLY A 114 -0.21 37.87 -31.00
CA GLY A 114 -1.31 38.53 -30.28
C GLY A 114 -1.84 37.67 -29.15
N THR A 115 -1.45 38.06 -27.93
CA THR A 115 -2.12 37.68 -26.67
C THR A 115 -2.26 36.17 -26.44
N PHE A 116 -1.13 35.50 -26.17
CA PHE A 116 -1.19 34.36 -25.26
C PHE A 116 -1.73 34.88 -23.93
N SER A 117 -3.01 34.64 -23.66
CA SER A 117 -3.54 34.71 -22.31
C SER A 117 -2.62 33.86 -21.45
N ARG A 118 -1.83 34.53 -20.63
CA ARG A 118 -0.85 33.96 -19.71
C ARG A 118 -1.60 33.35 -18.51
N SER A 119 -2.65 32.58 -18.79
CA SER A 119 -3.31 31.72 -17.82
C SER A 119 -2.26 30.73 -17.38
N ILE A 120 -1.73 30.94 -16.19
CA ILE A 120 -0.71 30.09 -15.59
C ILE A 120 -1.31 28.69 -15.50
N CYS A 121 -0.79 27.75 -16.27
CA CYS A 121 -1.17 26.34 -16.19
C CYS A 121 -0.17 25.65 -15.29
N TYR A 122 -0.60 25.35 -14.07
CA TYR A 122 0.25 24.82 -13.02
C TYR A 122 0.64 23.37 -13.28
N VAL A 123 -0.09 22.65 -14.14
CA VAL A 123 0.23 21.27 -14.52
C VAL A 123 1.66 21.11 -15.07
N THR A 124 2.27 22.16 -15.62
CA THR A 124 3.64 22.11 -16.19
C THR A 124 4.74 22.53 -15.23
N THR A 125 4.39 22.99 -14.03
CA THR A 125 5.36 23.36 -12.99
C THR A 125 6.11 22.12 -12.49
N VAL A 126 7.35 22.30 -12.02
CA VAL A 126 8.18 21.22 -11.49
C VAL A 126 8.31 21.36 -9.97
N ILE A 127 8.20 20.24 -9.26
CA ILE A 127 8.47 20.15 -7.82
C ILE A 127 9.99 19.93 -7.66
N PRO A 128 10.71 20.82 -6.95
CA PRO A 128 12.11 20.58 -6.60
C PRO A 128 12.24 19.29 -5.79
N TYR A 129 13.26 18.47 -6.08
CA TYR A 129 13.53 17.26 -5.31
C TYR A 129 15.04 17.12 -5.09
N GLU A 130 15.45 17.08 -3.83
CA GLU A 130 16.83 16.76 -3.46
C GLU A 130 16.97 15.24 -3.36
N ARG A 131 17.91 14.66 -4.14
CA ARG A 131 18.19 13.23 -4.05
C ARG A 131 18.99 12.96 -2.78
N LYS A 132 18.29 12.55 -1.72
CA LYS A 132 18.90 11.97 -0.51
C LYS A 132 19.24 10.49 -0.73
N ASP A 133 20.05 9.92 0.16
CA ASP A 133 20.37 8.48 0.17
C ASP A 133 19.14 7.68 0.60
N GLY A 134 18.21 7.45 -0.33
CA GLY A 134 17.01 6.66 -0.12
C GLY A 134 15.79 7.17 -0.88
N PRO A 135 14.70 6.38 -0.90
CA PRO A 135 13.41 6.85 -1.40
C PRO A 135 12.86 8.00 -0.54
N PRO A 136 11.95 8.84 -1.08
CA PRO A 136 11.30 9.88 -0.29
C PRO A 136 10.60 9.31 0.94
N SER A 137 10.57 10.08 2.03
CA SER A 137 9.82 9.69 3.24
C SER A 137 8.32 9.71 2.99
N LEU A 138 7.53 9.03 3.83
CA LEU A 138 6.06 9.08 3.76
C LEU A 138 5.53 10.51 3.87
N GLN A 139 6.17 11.34 4.71
CA GLN A 139 5.83 12.74 4.85
C GLN A 139 6.05 13.51 3.54
N ASP A 140 7.18 13.27 2.88
CA ASP A 140 7.47 13.88 1.57
C ASP A 140 6.43 13.44 0.54
N LEU A 141 6.09 12.14 0.50
CA LEU A 141 5.07 11.62 -0.41
C LEU A 141 3.71 12.30 -0.19
N GLN A 142 3.28 12.50 1.06
CA GLN A 142 2.04 13.22 1.36
C GLN A 142 2.07 14.68 0.90
N ILE A 143 3.21 15.37 1.05
CA ILE A 143 3.37 16.74 0.56
C ILE A 143 3.34 16.76 -0.97
N PHE A 144 4.05 15.84 -1.62
CA PHE A 144 4.04 15.73 -3.08
C PHE A 144 2.65 15.42 -3.61
N THR A 145 1.91 14.50 -2.99
CA THR A 145 0.52 14.21 -3.35
C THR A 145 -0.32 15.48 -3.32
N LYS A 146 -0.27 16.27 -2.25
CA LYS A 146 -1.02 17.54 -2.14
C LYS A 146 -0.65 18.54 -3.24
N ILE A 147 0.64 18.68 -3.55
CA ILE A 147 1.10 19.58 -4.62
C ILE A 147 0.61 19.07 -5.98
N LEU A 148 0.74 17.77 -6.24
CA LEU A 148 0.35 17.15 -7.50
C LEU A 148 -1.17 17.22 -7.72
N GLU A 149 -1.99 17.05 -6.68
CA GLU A 149 -3.44 17.26 -6.75
C GLU A 149 -3.77 18.72 -7.11
N ALA A 150 -3.14 19.67 -6.41
CA ALA A 150 -3.32 21.09 -6.70
C ALA A 150 -2.88 21.44 -8.14
N MET A 151 -1.80 20.84 -8.64
CA MET A 151 -1.36 21.00 -10.03
C MET A 151 -2.30 20.34 -11.03
N ARG A 152 -2.82 19.16 -10.72
CA ARG A 152 -3.79 18.45 -11.55
C ARG A 152 -5.02 19.32 -11.74
N ASP A 153 -5.50 19.96 -10.68
CA ASP A 153 -6.73 20.74 -10.66
C ASP A 153 -6.50 22.22 -11.01
N ASP A 154 -5.29 22.59 -11.46
CA ASP A 154 -4.85 23.97 -11.76
C ASP A 154 -5.20 24.98 -10.63
N SER A 155 -5.05 24.54 -9.38
CA SER A 155 -5.34 25.34 -8.19
C SER A 155 -4.30 26.45 -7.96
N ASP A 156 -4.80 27.61 -7.54
CA ASP A 156 -4.03 28.77 -7.06
C ASP A 156 -3.20 28.49 -5.79
N LYS A 157 -3.39 27.34 -5.14
CA LYS A 157 -2.61 26.89 -3.98
C LYS A 157 -1.23 26.33 -4.34
N VAL A 158 -0.98 26.03 -5.62
CA VAL A 158 0.30 25.44 -6.05
C VAL A 158 1.51 26.29 -5.62
N PRO A 159 1.54 27.61 -5.84
CA PRO A 159 2.65 28.45 -5.40
C PRO A 159 2.89 28.40 -3.89
N SER A 160 1.83 28.49 -3.06
CA SER A 160 1.97 28.46 -1.60
C SER A 160 2.46 27.09 -1.11
N LEU A 161 1.94 25.99 -1.66
CA LEU A 161 2.36 24.64 -1.29
C LEU A 161 3.82 24.38 -1.68
N LEU A 162 4.26 24.88 -2.85
CA LEU A 162 5.65 24.81 -3.26
C LEU A 162 6.55 25.67 -2.37
N THR A 163 6.15 26.89 -2.03
CA THR A 163 6.89 27.77 -1.12
C THR A 163 7.05 27.11 0.25
N ASP A 164 5.97 26.58 0.82
CA ASP A 164 6.01 25.89 2.11
C ASP A 164 6.93 24.67 2.06
N TYR A 165 6.87 23.89 0.99
CA TYR A 165 7.75 22.74 0.81
C TYR A 165 9.23 23.16 0.72
N ILE A 166 9.54 24.19 -0.07
CA ILE A 166 10.92 24.69 -0.22
C ILE A 166 11.46 25.24 1.11
N LEU A 167 10.65 25.96 1.87
CA LEU A 167 11.06 26.59 3.12
C LEU A 167 11.10 25.62 4.32
N LYS A 168 10.19 24.64 4.36
CA LYS A 168 9.94 23.81 5.56
C LYS A 168 10.23 22.32 5.36
N GLY A 169 10.12 21.81 4.13
CA GLY A 169 10.36 20.39 3.79
C GLY A 169 11.82 19.94 3.91
N ASN A 170 12.77 20.88 3.82
CA ASN A 170 14.20 20.57 3.85
C ASN A 170 14.81 20.53 5.27
N SER A 171 14.13 21.11 6.28
CA SER A 171 14.67 21.25 7.65
C SER A 171 14.51 20.04 8.56
N SER A 172 13.72 19.03 8.18
CA SER A 172 13.41 17.90 9.07
C SER A 172 14.51 16.82 9.14
N THR A 173 15.51 16.84 8.26
CA THR A 173 16.53 15.77 8.18
C THR A 173 17.91 16.15 8.71
N THR A 174 18.14 17.38 9.18
CA THR A 174 19.46 17.85 9.65
C THR A 174 19.58 17.93 11.17
N ASN A 175 19.13 16.90 11.90
CA ASN A 175 19.46 16.76 13.32
C ASN A 175 19.58 15.29 13.74
N ARG A 176 20.59 14.60 13.21
CA ARG A 176 21.12 13.38 13.82
C ARG A 176 22.64 13.39 13.75
N MET A 177 23.25 14.46 14.27
CA MET A 177 24.66 14.44 14.65
C MET A 177 24.79 13.42 15.80
N HIS A 178 25.37 12.27 15.48
CA HIS A 178 25.79 11.30 16.48
C HIS A 178 26.98 11.90 17.22
N THR A 179 26.81 12.15 18.52
CA THR A 179 27.93 12.34 19.44
C THR A 179 28.56 10.97 19.69
N ILE A 180 29.86 10.85 19.43
CA ILE A 180 30.73 9.82 20.00
C ILE A 180 31.23 10.35 21.35
#